data_AF-A0A4Q3Y1K1-F1
#
_entry.id   AF-A0A4Q3Y1K1-F1
#
_cell.length_a   1.000
_cell.length_b   1.000
_cell.length_c   1.000
_cell.angle_alpha   90.00
_cell.angle_beta   90.00
_cell.angle_gamma   90.00
#
_symmetry.space_group_name_H-M   'P 1'
#
loop_
_entity.id
_entity.type
_entity.pdbx_description
1 polymer ?
#
loop_
_entity_poly.entity_id
_entity_poly.type
_entity_poly.pdbx_seq_one_letter_code
_entity_poly.pdbx_strand_id
1 'polypeptide(L)'
;MTVKKLSYSNLPQVARGCADSIVAHGGCNGYHDEWQDIGHGDFSAKALQVLADDCAKFIETAQGLHPDGKAGLRRAIKYHDLGWHFFLARQGTGVGFENFMLGDFGEQLTQLAEGYGRIEVEITDDQEISFHV
;
A
#
# COMPACT_ATOMS: atom_id res chain seq x y z
N MET A 1 -3.51 10.06 27.69
CA MET A 1 -4.04 9.94 26.31
C MET A 1 -3.85 8.49 25.88
N THR A 2 -4.92 7.74 25.69
CA THR A 2 -4.83 6.35 25.21
C THR A 2 -4.47 6.40 23.72
N VAL A 3 -3.28 5.95 23.35
CA VAL A 3 -2.92 5.77 21.94
C VAL A 3 -3.91 4.75 21.37
N LYS A 4 -4.77 5.18 20.45
CA LYS A 4 -5.74 4.30 19.82
C LYS A 4 -4.93 3.31 18.98
N LYS A 5 -5.00 2.02 19.31
CA LYS A 5 -4.32 0.97 18.53
C LYS A 5 -4.80 1.06 17.08
N LEU A 6 -3.87 1.12 16.13
CA LEU A 6 -4.18 1.10 14.70
C LEU A 6 -4.94 -0.20 14.37
N SER A 7 -5.93 -0.08 13.51
CA SER A 7 -6.72 -1.18 12.98
C SER A 7 -7.01 -0.89 11.51
N TYR A 8 -7.22 -1.94 10.71
CA TYR A 8 -7.57 -1.77 9.29
C TYR A 8 -8.70 -0.74 9.07
N SER A 9 -9.75 -0.80 9.89
CA SER A 9 -10.92 0.09 9.82
C SER A 9 -10.61 1.58 10.08
N ASN A 10 -9.50 1.89 10.76
CA ASN A 10 -9.11 3.26 11.10
C ASN A 10 -7.91 3.79 10.26
N LEU A 11 -7.39 2.97 9.34
CA LEU A 11 -6.34 3.36 8.43
C LEU A 11 -6.79 4.47 7.45
N PRO A 12 -5.89 5.39 7.08
CA PRO A 12 -6.07 6.29 5.94
C PRO A 12 -6.44 5.50 4.67
N GLN A 13 -7.21 6.10 3.76
CA GLN A 13 -7.67 5.40 2.54
C GLN A 13 -6.54 4.81 1.71
N VAL A 14 -5.40 5.50 1.61
CA VAL A 14 -4.21 5.00 0.90
C VAL A 14 -3.63 3.77 1.59
N ALA A 15 -3.47 3.81 2.92
CA ALA A 15 -2.98 2.64 3.65
C ALA A 15 -3.94 1.44 3.57
N ARG A 16 -5.26 1.68 3.51
CA ARG A 16 -6.24 0.61 3.24
C ARG A 16 -6.09 0.02 1.87
N GLY A 17 -5.94 0.84 0.82
CA GLY A 17 -5.68 0.33 -0.53
C GLY A 17 -4.42 -0.54 -0.60
N CYS A 18 -3.37 -0.15 0.13
CA CYS A 18 -2.14 -0.92 0.25
C CYS A 18 -2.38 -2.28 0.95
N ALA A 19 -3.09 -2.28 2.09
CA ALA A 19 -3.45 -3.49 2.82
C ALA A 19 -4.33 -4.44 1.99
N ASP A 20 -5.32 -3.90 1.26
CA ASP A 20 -6.19 -4.68 0.38
C ASP A 20 -5.41 -5.33 -0.75
N SER A 21 -4.45 -4.60 -1.31
CA SER A 21 -3.57 -5.12 -2.36
C SER A 21 -2.69 -6.27 -1.86
N ILE A 22 -2.18 -6.16 -0.63
CA ILE A 22 -1.44 -7.25 0.04
C ILE A 22 -2.31 -8.49 0.21
N VAL A 23 -3.52 -8.36 0.76
CA VAL A 23 -4.43 -9.51 0.97
C VAL A 23 -4.81 -10.16 -0.36
N ALA A 24 -5.14 -9.34 -1.36
CA ALA A 24 -5.51 -9.84 -2.69
C ALA A 24 -4.36 -10.60 -3.37
N HIS A 25 -3.12 -10.13 -3.27
CA HIS A 25 -1.99 -10.73 -3.98
C HIS A 25 -1.25 -11.80 -3.18
N GLY A 26 -1.22 -11.69 -1.85
CA GLY A 26 -0.74 -12.73 -0.95
C GLY A 26 -1.52 -14.03 -1.16
N GLY A 27 -2.85 -13.94 -1.24
CA GLY A 27 -3.72 -15.06 -1.57
C GLY A 27 -3.63 -15.57 -3.01
N CYS A 28 -2.96 -14.86 -3.94
CA CYS A 28 -2.85 -15.25 -5.35
C CYS A 28 -1.51 -15.88 -5.75
N ASN A 29 -0.45 -15.76 -4.93
CA ASN A 29 0.92 -16.13 -5.33
C ASN A 29 1.35 -17.57 -4.97
N GLY A 30 0.42 -18.51 -4.85
CA GLY A 30 0.72 -19.94 -4.74
C GLY A 30 1.03 -20.48 -3.34
N TYR A 31 1.08 -19.62 -2.31
CA TYR A 31 1.14 -20.00 -0.89
C TYR A 31 -0.26 -20.14 -0.29
N HIS A 32 -1.13 -20.88 -0.98
CA HIS A 32 -2.57 -20.90 -0.68
C HIS A 32 -2.91 -21.37 0.73
N ASP A 33 -2.11 -22.26 1.31
CA ASP A 33 -2.42 -22.85 2.62
C ASP A 33 -2.17 -21.87 3.77
N GLU A 34 -1.11 -21.04 3.69
CA GLU A 34 -0.77 -20.06 4.75
C GLU A 34 -1.68 -18.82 4.70
N TRP A 35 -2.24 -18.51 3.53
CA TRP A 35 -3.17 -17.40 3.35
C TRP A 35 -4.64 -17.82 3.52
N GLN A 36 -4.90 -19.09 3.80
CA GLN A 36 -6.26 -19.56 4.04
C GLN A 36 -6.84 -18.87 5.28
N ASP A 37 -8.03 -18.28 5.14
CA ASP A 37 -8.73 -17.53 6.18
C ASP A 37 -7.99 -16.27 6.71
N ILE A 38 -6.87 -15.89 6.10
CA ILE A 38 -6.18 -14.62 6.35
C ILE A 38 -6.88 -13.48 5.62
N GLY A 39 -7.14 -12.39 6.34
CA GLY A 39 -7.75 -11.19 5.80
C GLY A 39 -7.24 -9.90 6.45
N HIS A 40 -7.95 -8.82 6.18
CA HIS A 40 -7.58 -7.47 6.62
C HIS A 40 -7.57 -7.30 8.15
N GLY A 41 -8.25 -8.19 8.88
CA GLY A 41 -8.28 -8.19 10.35
C GLY A 41 -6.98 -8.68 10.98
N ASP A 42 -6.18 -9.40 10.21
CA ASP A 42 -5.06 -10.19 10.71
C ASP A 42 -3.72 -9.46 10.59
N PHE A 43 -3.71 -8.21 10.14
CA PHE A 43 -2.50 -7.40 10.19
C PHE A 43 -2.08 -7.12 11.63
N SER A 44 -0.81 -7.45 11.93
CA SER A 44 -0.18 -7.02 13.17
C SER A 44 -0.20 -5.49 13.29
N ALA A 45 -0.23 -4.99 14.52
CA ALA A 45 -0.23 -3.53 14.75
C ALA A 45 1.03 -2.85 14.17
N LYS A 46 2.16 -3.55 14.16
CA LYS A 46 3.42 -3.07 13.58
C LYS A 46 3.31 -2.98 12.06
N ALA A 47 2.75 -3.99 11.39
CA ALA A 47 2.52 -3.95 9.94
C ALA A 47 1.60 -2.78 9.55
N LEU A 48 0.48 -2.60 10.27
CA LEU A 48 -0.41 -1.46 10.05
C LEU A 48 0.29 -0.10 10.21
N GLN A 49 1.18 0.02 11.20
CA GLN A 49 1.96 1.24 11.41
C GLN A 49 2.93 1.49 10.24
N VAL A 50 3.66 0.46 9.78
CA VAL A 50 4.55 0.56 8.62
C VAL A 50 3.79 1.00 7.37
N LEU A 51 2.62 0.41 7.09
CA LEU A 51 1.79 0.83 5.95
C LEU A 51 1.34 2.28 6.09
N ALA A 52 0.91 2.70 7.27
CA ALA A 52 0.45 4.06 7.51
C ALA A 52 1.58 5.08 7.28
N ASP A 53 2.79 4.79 7.79
CA ASP A 53 3.94 5.67 7.69
C ASP A 53 4.47 5.77 6.25
N ASP A 54 4.63 4.64 5.56
CA ASP A 54 5.09 4.62 4.17
C ASP A 54 4.09 5.30 3.25
N CYS A 55 2.79 5.02 3.41
CA CYS A 55 1.75 5.69 2.63
C CYS A 55 1.72 7.20 2.90
N ALA A 56 1.92 7.64 4.15
CA ALA A 56 1.94 9.06 4.47
C ALA A 56 3.10 9.79 3.76
N LYS A 57 4.31 9.24 3.81
CA LYS A 57 5.49 9.78 3.12
C LYS A 57 5.33 9.76 1.60
N PHE A 58 4.78 8.66 1.07
CA PHE A 58 4.53 8.52 -0.36
C PHE A 58 3.55 9.61 -0.84
N ILE A 59 2.44 9.81 -0.13
CA ILE A 59 1.46 10.84 -0.45
C ILE A 59 2.09 12.24 -0.41
N GLU A 60 2.88 12.55 0.61
CA GLU A 60 3.53 13.86 0.74
C GLU A 60 4.40 14.17 -0.48
N THR A 61 5.19 13.19 -0.93
CA THR A 61 6.06 13.35 -2.09
C THR A 61 5.25 13.37 -3.39
N ALA A 62 4.27 12.48 -3.54
CA ALA A 62 3.37 12.41 -4.70
C ALA A 62 2.58 13.72 -4.92
N GLN A 63 2.21 14.40 -3.84
CA GLN A 63 1.59 15.73 -3.93
C GLN A 63 2.55 16.76 -4.53
N GLY A 64 3.85 16.69 -4.24
CA GLY A 64 4.86 17.59 -4.81
C GLY A 64 5.14 17.36 -6.31
N LEU A 65 4.81 16.17 -6.83
CA LEU A 65 5.02 15.83 -8.24
C LEU A 65 3.94 16.39 -9.17
N HIS A 66 2.71 16.58 -8.68
CA HIS A 66 1.63 17.11 -9.50
C HIS A 66 1.63 18.66 -9.49
N PRO A 67 1.47 19.35 -10.64
CA PRO A 67 1.49 20.82 -10.69
C PRO A 67 0.44 21.49 -9.79
N ASP A 68 -0.78 20.93 -9.73
CA ASP A 68 -1.85 21.38 -8.82
C ASP A 68 -1.75 20.82 -7.38
N GLY A 69 -0.60 20.25 -7.02
CA GLY A 69 -0.36 19.68 -5.70
C GLY A 69 -1.36 18.59 -5.31
N LYS A 70 -1.82 18.67 -4.06
CA LYS A 70 -2.82 17.77 -3.48
C LYS A 70 -4.15 17.74 -4.23
N ALA A 71 -4.61 18.87 -4.78
CA ALA A 71 -5.87 18.92 -5.50
C ALA A 71 -5.78 18.17 -6.84
N GLY A 72 -4.63 18.29 -7.52
CA GLY A 72 -4.32 17.55 -8.72
C GLY A 72 -4.26 16.05 -8.50
N LEU A 73 -3.47 15.61 -7.50
CA LEU A 73 -3.37 14.20 -7.14
C LEU A 73 -4.75 13.57 -6.87
N ARG A 74 -5.63 14.26 -6.13
CA ARG A 74 -7.00 13.80 -5.84
C ARG A 74 -7.90 13.68 -7.07
N ARG A 75 -7.69 14.52 -8.09
CA ARG A 75 -8.44 14.44 -9.36
C ARG A 75 -7.90 13.33 -10.25
N ALA A 76 -6.58 13.13 -10.22
CA ALA A 76 -5.89 12.14 -11.03
C ALA A 76 -6.25 10.70 -10.59
N ILE A 77 -6.26 10.44 -9.29
CA ILE A 77 -6.44 9.09 -8.75
C ILE A 77 -7.10 9.10 -7.37
N LYS A 78 -8.00 8.14 -7.11
CA LYS A 78 -8.58 7.97 -5.79
C LYS A 78 -7.51 7.51 -4.82
N TYR A 79 -7.58 7.95 -3.57
CA TYR A 79 -6.58 7.59 -2.57
C TYR A 79 -6.53 6.08 -2.27
N HIS A 80 -7.66 5.38 -2.32
CA HIS A 80 -7.63 3.92 -2.19
C HIS A 80 -6.84 3.27 -3.32
N ASP A 81 -7.19 3.58 -4.58
CA ASP A 81 -6.45 3.11 -5.77
C ASP A 81 -4.96 3.50 -5.72
N LEU A 82 -4.65 4.72 -5.24
CA LEU A 82 -3.28 5.19 -5.04
C LEU A 82 -2.47 4.25 -4.13
N GLY A 83 -3.08 3.79 -3.04
CA GLY A 83 -2.48 2.84 -2.12
C GLY A 83 -2.33 1.44 -2.70
N TRP A 84 -3.35 0.98 -3.43
CA TRP A 84 -3.34 -0.32 -4.08
C TRP A 84 -2.17 -0.44 -5.07
N HIS A 85 -2.01 0.58 -5.93
CA HIS A 85 -0.96 0.60 -6.94
C HIS A 85 0.42 0.97 -6.39
N PHE A 86 0.48 1.70 -5.27
CA PHE A 86 1.74 1.91 -4.54
C PHE A 86 2.36 0.57 -4.14
N PHE A 87 1.57 -0.35 -3.57
CA PHE A 87 2.06 -1.68 -3.23
C PHE A 87 2.53 -2.47 -4.47
N LEU A 88 1.73 -2.51 -5.53
CA LEU A 88 2.05 -3.31 -6.72
C LEU A 88 3.31 -2.82 -7.45
N ALA A 89 3.50 -1.50 -7.50
CA ALA A 89 4.70 -0.90 -8.03
C ALA A 89 5.93 -1.24 -7.16
N ARG A 90 5.82 -1.16 -5.83
CA ARG A 90 6.90 -1.59 -4.90
C ARG A 90 7.33 -3.03 -5.12
N GLN A 91 6.40 -3.91 -5.43
CA GLN A 91 6.69 -5.32 -5.67
C GLN A 91 7.32 -5.59 -7.05
N GLY A 92 7.33 -4.61 -7.96
CA GLY A 92 7.86 -4.78 -9.31
C GLY A 92 7.04 -5.78 -10.13
N THR A 93 5.73 -5.80 -9.93
CA THR A 93 4.79 -6.73 -10.61
C THR A 93 4.60 -6.40 -12.10
N GLY A 94 5.12 -5.25 -12.58
CA GLY A 94 4.76 -4.69 -13.88
C GLY A 94 3.33 -4.13 -13.92
N VAL A 95 2.64 -4.10 -12.78
CA VAL A 95 1.33 -3.47 -12.62
C VAL A 95 1.50 -2.25 -11.73
N GLY A 96 1.43 -1.05 -12.32
CA GLY A 96 1.68 0.21 -11.60
C GLY A 96 0.73 1.32 -12.00
N PHE A 97 1.18 2.56 -11.74
CA PHE A 97 0.43 3.79 -12.03
C PHE A 97 0.36 4.11 -13.53
N GLU A 98 1.25 3.54 -14.33
CA GLU A 98 1.23 3.62 -15.80
C GLU A 98 -0.09 3.11 -16.40
N ASN A 99 -0.80 2.23 -15.70
CA ASN A 99 -2.10 1.71 -16.14
C ASN A 99 -3.25 2.72 -16.04
N PHE A 100 -3.07 3.87 -15.38
CA PHE A 100 -4.12 4.88 -15.19
C PHE A 100 -4.18 5.96 -16.30
N MET A 101 -3.41 5.80 -17.38
CA MET A 101 -3.30 6.84 -18.43
C MET A 101 -2.93 8.23 -17.86
N LEU A 102 -2.05 8.26 -16.85
CA LEU A 102 -1.61 9.49 -16.18
C LEU A 102 -0.46 10.20 -16.91
N GLY A 103 0.02 9.64 -18.03
CA GLY A 103 1.21 10.12 -18.73
C GLY A 103 2.45 10.10 -17.83
N ASP A 104 3.33 11.09 -17.98
CA ASP A 104 4.58 11.25 -17.23
C ASP A 104 4.36 11.24 -15.71
N PHE A 105 3.22 11.72 -15.24
CA PHE A 105 2.89 11.70 -13.81
C PHE A 105 2.75 10.27 -13.28
N GLY A 106 2.20 9.35 -14.09
CA GLY A 106 2.12 7.94 -13.74
C GLY A 106 3.49 7.29 -13.62
N GLU A 107 4.41 7.59 -14.56
CA GLU A 107 5.78 7.09 -14.52
C GLU A 107 6.52 7.61 -13.27
N GLN A 108 6.38 8.89 -12.95
CA GLN A 108 6.97 9.48 -11.73
C GLN A 108 6.44 8.82 -10.45
N LEU A 109 5.14 8.51 -10.38
CA LEU A 109 4.56 7.78 -9.24
C LEU A 109 5.10 6.35 -9.15
N THR A 110 5.30 5.68 -10.28
CA THR A 110 5.89 4.33 -10.32
C THR A 110 7.34 4.36 -9.82
N GLN A 111 8.18 5.23 -10.37
CA GLN A 111 9.58 5.39 -9.94
C GLN A 111 9.67 5.78 -8.45
N LEU A 112 8.79 6.67 -7.99
CA LEU A 112 8.70 7.03 -6.58
C LEU A 112 8.37 5.81 -5.72
N ALA A 113 7.39 5.00 -6.12
CA ALA A 113 6.98 3.80 -5.39
C ALA A 113 8.10 2.75 -5.33
N GLU A 114 8.74 2.46 -6.46
CA GLU A 114 9.88 1.53 -6.53
C GLU A 114 11.03 1.94 -5.61
N GLY A 115 11.25 3.24 -5.41
CA GLY A 115 12.24 3.78 -4.48
C GLY A 115 12.02 3.42 -3.00
N TYR A 116 10.81 2.99 -2.61
CA TYR A 116 10.53 2.50 -1.25
C TYR A 116 10.96 1.04 -1.03
N GLY A 117 11.40 0.34 -2.09
CA GLY A 117 11.79 -1.06 -2.03
C GLY A 117 10.61 -2.02 -1.82
N ARG A 118 10.91 -3.32 -1.95
CA ARG A 118 9.93 -4.39 -1.74
C ARG A 118 9.58 -4.52 -0.26
N ILE A 119 8.33 -4.87 0.02
CA ILE A 119 7.90 -5.36 1.32
C ILE A 119 7.91 -6.88 1.27
N GLU A 120 8.65 -7.52 2.17
CA GLU A 120 8.56 -8.95 2.43
C GLU A 120 7.44 -9.20 3.43
N VAL A 121 6.41 -9.92 2.98
CA VAL A 121 5.21 -10.24 3.78
C VAL A 121 5.35 -11.64 4.33
N GLU A 122 5.12 -11.80 5.62
CA GLU A 122 5.13 -13.06 6.35
C GLU A 122 3.77 -13.27 7.04
N ILE A 123 3.28 -14.51 7.03
CA ILE A 123 2.21 -14.94 7.92
C ILE A 123 2.87 -15.63 9.10
N THR A 124 2.74 -15.05 10.29
CA THR A 124 3.34 -15.57 11.51
C THR A 124 2.59 -16.80 12.03
N ASP A 125 3.19 -17.55 12.97
CA ASP A 125 2.54 -18.69 13.64
C ASP A 125 1.20 -18.31 14.32
N ASP A 126 1.06 -17.05 14.74
CA ASP A 126 -0.16 -16.49 15.34
C ASP A 126 -1.22 -16.08 14.29
N GLN A 127 -1.02 -16.45 13.02
CA GLN A 127 -1.86 -16.08 11.87
C GLN A 127 -1.91 -14.56 11.64
N GLU A 128 -0.89 -13.81 12.08
CA GLU A 128 -0.80 -12.37 11.81
C GLU A 128 0.02 -12.08 10.55
N ILE A 129 -0.45 -11.13 9.73
CA ILE A 129 0.32 -10.52 8.65
C ILE A 129 1.37 -9.57 9.25
N SER A 130 2.64 -9.86 8.99
CA SER A 130 3.80 -9.09 9.45
C SER A 130 4.74 -8.76 8.29
N PHE A 131 5.65 -7.81 8.52
CA PHE A 131 6.68 -7.43 7.55
C PHE A 131 8.07 -7.55 8.16
N HIS A 132 9.01 -8.06 7.38
CA HIS A 132 10.43 -7.91 7.66
C HIS A 132 10.86 -6.50 7.23
N VAL A 133 11.51 -5.78 8.15
CA VAL A 133 12.03 -4.42 7.93
C VAL A 133 13.52 -4.42 8.18
#